data_AF-A0A7X5KPR8-F1
#
_entry.id   AF-A0A7X5KPR8-F1
#
_cell.length_a   1.000
_cell.length_b   1.000
_cell.length_c   1.000
_cell.angle_alpha   90.00
_cell.angle_beta   90.00
_cell.angle_gamma   90.00
#
_symmetry.space_group_name_H-M   'P 1'
#
loop_
_entity.id
_entity.type
_entity.pdbx_description
1 polymer ?
#
loop_
_entity_poly.entity_id
_entity_poly.type
_entity_poly.pdbx_seq_one_letter_code
_entity_poly.pdbx_strand_id
1 'polypeptide(L)' 'PFGGFVPTMKISTNTDLARKKPGWIDFDAGQLIGQKSMPELLEEFIEKVVAVADGAWVNNEKNDYREIAIFKSGVTL' A
#
# COMPACT_ATOMS: atom_id res chain seq x y z
N PRO A 1 1.80 4.18 -10.01
CA PRO A 1 0.73 3.93 -9.02
C PRO A 1 0.74 5.08 -8.04
N PHE A 2 -0.42 5.66 -7.70
CA PHE A 2 -0.46 6.90 -6.92
C PHE A 2 0.31 6.76 -5.60
N GLY A 3 1.27 7.64 -5.35
CA GLY A 3 2.12 7.63 -4.17
C GLY A 3 2.63 9.02 -3.87
N GLY A 4 2.36 9.49 -2.65
CA GLY A 4 2.86 10.77 -2.18
C GLY A 4 4.31 10.68 -1.71
N PHE A 5 4.81 11.81 -1.20
CA PHE A 5 6.10 11.94 -0.52
C PHE A 5 6.14 11.29 0.87
N VAL A 6 4.99 10.88 1.40
CA VAL A 6 4.87 10.04 2.62
C VAL A 6 4.84 8.56 2.20
N PRO A 7 5.40 7.62 2.99
CA PRO A 7 5.22 6.18 2.77
C PRO A 7 3.74 5.86 2.47
N THR A 8 3.47 5.38 1.26
CA THR A 8 2.11 5.12 0.79
C THR A 8 2.00 3.64 0.47
N MET A 9 1.60 2.85 1.46
CA MET A 9 1.40 1.40 1.33
C MET A 9 0.22 1.07 0.41
N LYS A 10 0.40 0.13 -0.51
CA LYS A 10 -0.69 -0.35 -1.40
C LYS A 10 -1.16 -1.71 -0.94
N ILE A 11 -2.46 -1.82 -0.71
CA ILE A 11 -3.11 -3.04 -0.24
C ILE A 11 -3.99 -3.58 -1.36
N SER A 12 -3.77 -4.84 -1.77
CA SER A 12 -4.66 -5.52 -2.72
C SER A 12 -5.83 -6.16 -1.99
N THR A 13 -7.02 -6.11 -2.60
CA THR A 13 -8.21 -6.80 -2.11
C THR A 13 -8.32 -8.26 -2.58
N ASN A 14 -7.42 -8.70 -3.47
CA ASN A 14 -7.34 -10.07 -3.96
C ASN A 14 -5.91 -10.48 -4.27
N THR A 15 -5.64 -11.77 -4.04
CA THR A 15 -4.31 -12.39 -4.16
C THR A 15 -3.78 -12.37 -5.59
N ASP A 16 -4.66 -12.51 -6.58
CA ASP A 16 -4.26 -12.52 -7.99
C ASP A 16 -3.69 -11.18 -8.44
N LEU A 17 -4.26 -10.06 -7.96
CA LEU A 17 -3.73 -8.72 -8.21
C LEU A 17 -2.36 -8.53 -7.53
N ALA A 18 -2.20 -8.99 -6.28
CA ALA A 18 -0.92 -8.94 -5.57
C ALA A 18 0.18 -9.64 -6.38
N ARG A 19 -0.10 -10.85 -6.85
CA ARG A 19 0.83 -11.68 -7.63
C ARG A 19 1.17 -11.07 -9.00
N LYS A 20 0.19 -10.45 -9.66
CA LYS A 20 0.40 -9.82 -10.99
C LYS A 20 1.14 -8.48 -10.91
N LYS A 21 1.09 -7.79 -9.77
CA LYS A 21 1.67 -6.44 -9.57
C LYS A 21 2.54 -6.36 -8.31
N PRO A 22 3.57 -7.21 -8.16
CA PRO A 22 4.39 -7.27 -6.95
C PRO A 22 5.20 -5.98 -6.71
N GLY A 23 5.56 -5.26 -7.77
CA GLY A 23 6.22 -3.95 -7.65
C GLY A 23 5.29 -2.81 -7.25
N TRP A 24 3.97 -3.05 -7.17
CA TRP A 24 2.98 -2.04 -6.77
C TRP A 24 2.37 -2.35 -5.41
N ILE A 25 2.10 -3.62 -5.10
CA ILE A 25 1.37 -4.05 -3.91
C ILE A 25 2.34 -4.38 -2.78
N ASP A 26 2.11 -3.80 -1.60
CA ASP A 26 2.92 -3.98 -0.39
C ASP A 26 2.32 -5.00 0.58
N PHE A 27 1.00 -5.19 0.54
CA PHE A 27 0.26 -6.11 1.40
C PHE A 27 -0.92 -6.74 0.66
N ASP A 28 -1.12 -8.04 0.84
CA ASP A 28 -2.20 -8.78 0.21
C ASP A 28 -3.33 -9.11 1.19
N ALA A 29 -4.42 -8.35 1.13
CA ALA A 29 -5.62 -8.61 1.92
C ALA A 29 -6.53 -9.69 1.29
N GLY A 30 -6.21 -10.16 0.07
CA GLY A 30 -6.89 -11.29 -0.55
C GLY A 30 -6.75 -12.60 0.21
N GLN A 31 -5.79 -12.68 1.14
CA GLN A 31 -5.61 -13.82 2.06
C GLN A 31 -6.84 -14.10 2.94
N LEU A 32 -7.72 -13.12 3.17
CA LEU A 32 -9.00 -13.35 3.86
C LEU A 32 -9.89 -14.35 3.12
N ILE A 33 -9.68 -14.52 1.80
CA ILE A 33 -10.44 -15.48 1.01
C ILE A 33 -9.74 -16.84 1.12
N GLY A 34 -10.13 -17.61 2.13
CA GLY A 34 -9.81 -19.04 2.27
C GLY A 34 -8.37 -19.37 2.70
N GLN A 35 -7.55 -18.38 3.09
CA GLN A 35 -6.19 -18.63 3.58
C GLN A 35 -6.02 -18.29 5.06
N LYS A 36 -6.56 -17.15 5.52
CA LYS A 36 -6.41 -16.66 6.91
C LYS A 36 -7.71 -16.13 7.48
N SER A 37 -7.83 -16.18 8.80
CA SER A 37 -8.90 -15.50 9.52
C SER A 37 -8.63 -13.98 9.60
N MET A 38 -9.68 -13.20 9.87
CA MET A 38 -9.55 -11.74 10.04
C MET A 38 -8.60 -11.35 11.19
N PRO A 39 -8.66 -11.98 12.38
CA PRO A 39 -7.74 -11.64 13.48
C PRO A 39 -6.26 -11.90 13.12
N GLU A 40 -5.95 -13.04 12.52
CA GLU A 40 -4.57 -13.39 12.13
C GLU A 40 -4.02 -12.39 11.11
N LEU A 41 -4.82 -12.04 10.09
CA LEU A 41 -4.38 -11.09 9.07
C LEU A 41 -4.26 -9.67 9.63
N LEU A 42 -5.09 -9.30 10.60
CA LEU A 42 -5.01 -8.01 11.28
C LEU A 42 -3.69 -7.86 12.04
N GLU A 43 -3.25 -8.88 12.76
CA GLU A 43 -1.96 -8.87 13.46
C GLU A 43 -0.81 -8.63 12.48
N GLU A 44 -0.75 -9.39 11.38
CA GLU A 44 0.27 -9.22 10.33
C GLU A 44 0.21 -7.83 9.67
N PHE A 45 -1.01 -7.30 9.48
CA PHE A 45 -1.18 -5.97 8.90
C PHE A 45 -0.67 -4.88 9.84
N ILE A 46 -0.95 -5.00 11.14
CA ILE A 46 -0.44 -4.07 12.16
C ILE A 46 1.09 -4.12 12.21
N GLU A 47 1.68 -5.31 12.24
CA GLU A 47 3.14 -5.47 12.19
C GLU A 47 3.74 -4.81 10.95
N LYS A 48 3.08 -4.96 9.78
CA LYS A 48 3.51 -4.31 8.55
C LYS A 48 3.44 -2.79 8.64
N VAL A 49 2.38 -2.23 9.25
CA VAL A 49 2.24 -0.78 9.47
C VAL A 49 3.33 -0.26 10.40
N VAL A 50 3.59 -0.95 11.52
CA VAL A 50 4.67 -0.59 12.46
C VAL A 50 6.02 -0.61 11.76
N ALA A 51 6.33 -1.68 11.01
CA ALA A 51 7.58 -1.77 10.27
C ALA A 51 7.79 -0.59 9.31
N VAL A 52 6.75 -0.14 8.61
CA VAL A 52 6.83 1.03 7.72
C VAL A 52 7.00 2.32 8.50
N ALA A 53 6.33 2.47 9.65
CA ALA A 53 6.53 3.60 10.54
C ALA A 53 7.97 3.66 11.10
N ASP A 54 8.60 2.51 11.33
CA ASP A 54 10.00 2.37 11.76
C ASP A 54 11.02 2.53 10.60
N GLY A 55 10.54 2.81 9.38
CA GLY A 55 11.39 3.14 8.23
C GLY A 55 11.58 2.02 7.22
N ALA A 56 10.82 0.91 7.29
CA ALA A 56 10.80 -0.07 6.21
C ALA A 56 10.14 0.53 4.96
N TRP A 57 10.85 0.48 3.82
CA TRP A 57 10.38 1.10 2.59
C TRP A 57 9.20 0.34 1.98
N VAL A 58 8.20 1.10 1.52
CA VAL A 58 7.10 0.62 0.67
C VAL A 58 7.40 0.85 -0.81
N ASN A 59 6.63 0.20 -1.68
CA ASN A 59 6.85 0.18 -3.11
C ASN A 59 6.81 1.56 -3.76
N ASN A 60 6.06 2.54 -3.22
CA ASN A 60 6.12 3.89 -3.79
C ASN A 60 7.48 4.55 -3.57
N GLU A 61 8.09 4.37 -2.41
CA GLU A 61 9.40 4.91 -2.09
C GLU A 61 10.48 4.21 -2.91
N LYS A 62 10.41 2.87 -3.02
CA LYS A 62 11.36 2.09 -3.83
C LYS A 62 11.35 2.48 -5.30
N ASN A 63 10.18 2.85 -5.83
CA ASN A 63 10.01 3.27 -7.22
C ASN A 63 10.09 4.80 -7.40
N ASP A 64 10.44 5.54 -6.35
CA ASP A 64 10.57 6.99 -6.34
C ASP A 64 9.31 7.77 -6.77
N TYR A 65 8.12 7.23 -6.48
CA TYR A 65 6.85 7.93 -6.71
C TYR A 65 6.57 8.94 -5.58
N ARG A 66 6.57 10.23 -5.93
CA ARG A 66 6.42 11.37 -5.02
C ARG A 66 5.46 12.43 -5.58
N GLU A 67 4.27 12.00 -5.95
CA GLU A 67 3.27 12.85 -6.58
C GLU A 67 2.62 13.80 -5.55
N ILE A 68 2.24 15.00 -5.99
CA ILE A 68 1.48 15.96 -5.19
C ILE A 68 0.20 16.30 -5.96
N ALA A 69 -0.95 16.06 -5.35
CA ALA A 69 -2.22 16.53 -5.89
C ALA A 69 -2.63 17.80 -5.14
N ILE A 70 -2.75 18.92 -5.86
CA ILE A 70 -3.25 20.18 -5.30
C ILE A 70 -4.74 20.26 -5.58
N PHE A 71 -5.56 20.15 -4.54
CA PHE A 71 -7.00 20.35 -4.65
C PHE A 71 -7.32 21.83 -4.44
N LYS A 72 -7.74 22.52 -5.51
CA LYS A 72 -8.16 23.93 -5.47
C LYS A 72 -9.46 24.16 -6.23
N SER A 73 -10.24 25.14 -5.78
CA SER A 73 -11.34 25.71 -6.56
C SER A 73 -10.82 26.84 -7.45
N GLY A 74 -11.31 26.92 -8.70
CA GLY A 74 -10.91 27.91 -9.70
C GLY A 74 -9.93 27.37 -10.77
N VAL A 75 -9.45 28.24 -11.64
CA VAL A 75 -8.66 27.84 -12.83
C VAL A 75 -7.21 27.48 -12.46
N THR A 76 -6.71 26.36 -13.00
CA THR A 76 -5.29 25.98 -12.98
C THR A 76 -4.60 26.70 -14.15
N LEU A 77 -3.60 27.54 -13.88
CA LEU A 77 -2.80 28.20 -14.92
C LEU A 77 -1.64 27.30 -15.36
#